data_AF-A0A6M0FNN5-F1
#
_entry.id   AF-A0A6M0FNN5-F1
#
_cell.length_a   1.000
_cell.length_b   1.000
_cell.length_c   1.000
_cell.angle_alpha   90.00
_cell.angle_beta   90.00
_cell.angle_gamma   90.00
#
_symmetry.space_group_name_H-M   'P 1'
#
loop_
_entity.id
_entity.type
_entity.pdbx_description
1 polymer ?
#
loop_
_entity_poly.entity_id
_entity_poly.type
_entity_poly.pdbx_seq_one_letter_code
_entity_poly.pdbx_strand_id
1 'polypeptide(L)'
;MYYGIEEDGNYDAGDTAGRITSPIIDLNGLDSAQLSFNYFLETEGLAPDYDVATVLVSADGGEFIPIASNAVELEDPATDWTNVTFDLSPYAGQEIQVSFEFATEDRAFNNFEGWYIDDVTVTASETNLYHTVEVGSGENVEDINFGNFSLEVQSEIEPPLTIIEDDGTAAFAKDEDGTYWIVNNDTKEQLQLQNNRGTTYTDITNANWDGVAVEVDEEGGYRFLLDGENNREGEAYVWSTNDQGVINDNSGWLSGNDLLPLESEFNVDLSDDGEIGFSQNIEEDELLRVDETLVSLGRGDGILF
;
A
#
# COMPACT_ATOMS: atom_id res chain seq x y z
N MET A 1 33.07 2.70 -14.95
CA MET A 1 33.77 3.28 -16.12
C MET A 1 35.25 3.38 -15.82
N TYR A 2 36.10 3.21 -16.82
CA TYR A 2 37.56 3.39 -16.72
C TYR A 2 38.09 4.21 -17.91
N TYR A 3 39.00 5.16 -17.65
CA TYR A 3 39.82 5.81 -18.67
C TYR A 3 41.26 5.31 -18.60
N GLY A 4 41.61 4.43 -19.54
CA GLY A 4 42.94 3.86 -19.72
C GLY A 4 42.91 2.62 -20.60
N ILE A 5 44.03 1.92 -20.67
CA ILE A 5 44.24 0.67 -21.38
C ILE A 5 44.08 -0.46 -20.37
N GLU A 6 42.93 -1.16 -20.40
CA GLU A 6 42.60 -2.23 -19.43
C GLU A 6 43.68 -3.32 -19.33
N GLU A 7 44.36 -3.65 -20.45
CA GLU A 7 45.39 -4.68 -20.47
C GLU A 7 46.67 -4.26 -19.72
N ASP A 8 46.98 -2.96 -19.71
CA ASP A 8 48.22 -2.40 -19.18
C ASP A 8 48.03 -1.75 -17.79
N GLY A 9 46.79 -1.49 -17.39
CA GLY A 9 46.47 -0.83 -16.10
C GLY A 9 46.99 0.60 -16.02
N ASN A 10 47.05 1.29 -17.16
CA ASN A 10 47.44 2.69 -17.23
C ASN A 10 46.89 3.36 -18.50
N TYR A 11 47.12 4.66 -18.66
CA TYR A 11 46.67 5.43 -19.82
C TYR A 11 47.81 5.89 -20.74
N ASP A 12 48.96 5.19 -20.78
CA ASP A 12 50.12 5.53 -21.61
C ASP A 12 49.92 5.21 -23.09
N ALA A 13 48.96 5.93 -23.71
CA ALA A 13 48.57 5.83 -25.10
C ALA A 13 49.06 7.02 -25.96
N GLY A 14 49.93 7.87 -25.41
CA GLY A 14 50.32 9.16 -25.97
C GLY A 14 49.43 10.31 -25.51
N ASP A 15 49.28 11.33 -26.35
CA ASP A 15 48.41 12.50 -26.09
C ASP A 15 46.98 12.13 -26.47
N THR A 16 46.16 11.86 -25.46
CA THR A 16 44.80 11.34 -25.61
C THR A 16 43.81 12.05 -24.70
N ALA A 17 42.59 12.17 -25.18
CA ALA A 17 41.47 12.63 -24.38
C ALA A 17 40.25 11.76 -24.64
N GLY A 18 39.34 11.70 -23.67
CA GLY A 18 38.03 11.10 -23.87
C GLY A 18 37.01 11.60 -22.89
N ARG A 19 35.76 11.39 -23.29
CA ARG A 19 34.60 11.97 -22.64
C ARG A 19 33.43 11.03 -22.71
N ILE A 20 32.73 10.88 -21.59
CA ILE A 20 31.37 10.36 -21.59
C ILE A 20 30.41 11.45 -21.17
N THR A 21 29.20 11.39 -21.72
CA THR A 21 28.11 12.31 -21.38
C THR A 21 26.86 11.51 -21.08
N SER A 22 26.15 11.88 -20.03
CA SER A 22 24.86 11.28 -19.68
C SER A 22 23.80 11.56 -20.76
N PRO A 23 22.70 10.79 -20.78
CA PRO A 23 21.44 11.28 -21.35
C PRO A 23 21.01 12.60 -20.71
N ILE A 24 20.00 13.25 -21.30
CA ILE A 24 19.35 14.41 -20.69
C ILE A 24 18.70 13.98 -19.37
N ILE A 25 18.94 14.78 -18.33
CA ILE A 25 18.35 14.65 -17.00
C ILE A 25 17.44 15.86 -16.83
N ASP A 26 16.14 15.59 -16.69
CA ASP A 26 15.13 16.64 -16.56
C ASP A 26 15.01 17.07 -15.08
N LEU A 27 15.36 18.33 -14.79
CA LEU A 27 15.19 18.94 -13.47
C LEU A 27 14.02 19.94 -13.44
N ASN A 28 13.15 19.96 -14.46
CA ASN A 28 11.97 20.80 -14.48
C ASN A 28 11.02 20.48 -13.32
N GLY A 29 10.57 21.52 -12.62
CA GLY A 29 9.67 21.38 -11.47
C GLY A 29 10.33 20.90 -10.17
N LEU A 30 11.65 20.73 -10.15
CA LEU A 30 12.41 20.36 -8.95
C LEU A 30 13.08 21.60 -8.34
N ASP A 31 13.30 21.59 -7.03
CA ASP A 31 13.85 22.73 -6.29
C ASP A 31 15.33 22.57 -5.93
N SER A 32 15.78 21.33 -5.79
CA SER A 32 17.18 21.02 -5.51
C SER A 32 17.59 19.74 -6.20
N ALA A 33 18.88 19.65 -6.53
CA ALA A 33 19.47 18.48 -7.16
C ALA A 33 20.92 18.30 -6.70
N GLN A 34 21.41 17.08 -6.77
CA GLN A 34 22.76 16.73 -6.37
C GLN A 34 23.30 15.57 -7.22
N LEU A 35 24.56 15.67 -7.63
CA LEU A 35 25.32 14.60 -8.25
C LEU A 35 26.14 13.88 -7.18
N SER A 36 26.13 12.55 -7.16
CA SER A 36 27.04 11.74 -6.38
C SER A 36 27.64 10.62 -7.24
N PHE A 37 28.90 10.30 -7.01
CA PHE A 37 29.56 9.15 -7.65
C PHE A 37 30.75 8.67 -6.82
N ASN A 38 31.12 7.42 -7.01
CA ASN A 38 32.36 6.84 -6.51
C ASN A 38 33.45 6.96 -7.59
N TYR A 39 34.68 7.24 -7.20
CA TYR A 39 35.81 7.26 -8.12
C TYR A 39 37.12 6.80 -7.48
N PHE A 40 38.06 6.38 -8.31
CA PHE A 40 39.48 6.28 -7.99
C PHE A 40 40.24 7.04 -9.08
N LEU A 41 41.20 7.87 -8.71
CA LEU A 41 42.00 8.65 -9.64
C LEU A 41 43.47 8.62 -9.24
N GLU A 42 44.35 8.28 -10.17
CA GLU A 42 45.80 8.42 -9.99
C GLU A 42 46.42 8.97 -11.29
N THR A 43 47.02 10.14 -11.20
CA THR A 43 47.77 10.78 -12.29
C THR A 43 49.18 11.19 -11.86
N GLU A 44 49.91 11.91 -12.72
CA GLU A 44 51.18 12.53 -12.31
C GLU A 44 51.03 13.70 -11.31
N GLY A 45 49.78 14.12 -11.00
CA GLY A 45 49.46 15.08 -9.95
C GLY A 45 49.81 16.53 -10.31
N LEU A 46 49.83 16.87 -11.60
CA LEU A 46 50.21 18.18 -12.13
C LEU A 46 49.05 18.93 -12.83
N ALA A 47 47.80 18.58 -12.51
CA ALA A 47 46.65 19.36 -12.94
C ALA A 47 46.73 20.82 -12.44
N PRO A 48 46.26 21.81 -13.23
CA PRO A 48 45.53 21.68 -14.48
C PRO A 48 46.42 21.63 -15.74
N ASP A 49 47.74 21.54 -15.61
CA ASP A 49 48.66 21.62 -16.76
C ASP A 49 48.81 20.27 -17.49
N TYR A 50 48.63 19.14 -16.77
CA TYR A 50 48.74 17.78 -17.29
C TYR A 50 47.72 16.85 -16.61
N ASP A 51 47.34 15.77 -17.31
CA ASP A 51 46.42 14.73 -16.83
C ASP A 51 45.17 15.27 -16.14
N VAL A 52 44.34 15.98 -16.91
CA VAL A 52 43.20 16.74 -16.40
C VAL A 52 41.95 15.87 -16.40
N ALA A 53 41.46 15.53 -15.21
CA ALA A 53 40.16 14.90 -14.98
C ALA A 53 39.14 15.98 -14.60
N THR A 54 38.03 16.11 -15.34
CA THR A 54 37.03 17.16 -15.15
C THR A 54 35.60 16.59 -15.17
N VAL A 55 34.76 17.07 -14.25
CA VAL A 55 33.30 16.89 -14.26
C VAL A 55 32.66 18.17 -14.80
N LEU A 56 31.84 18.06 -15.84
CA LEU A 56 31.17 19.20 -16.47
C LEU A 56 29.65 19.02 -16.45
N VAL A 57 28.93 20.14 -16.45
CA VAL A 57 27.47 20.19 -16.61
C VAL A 57 27.12 21.12 -17.76
N SER A 58 26.26 20.66 -18.67
CA SER A 58 25.57 21.50 -19.65
C SER A 58 24.11 21.65 -19.23
N ALA A 59 23.57 22.86 -19.33
CA ALA A 59 22.18 23.14 -19.06
C ALA A 59 21.47 23.66 -20.33
N ASP A 60 20.26 23.19 -20.58
CA ASP A 60 19.40 23.50 -21.72
C ASP A 60 20.10 23.42 -23.09
N GLY A 61 21.00 22.43 -23.24
CA GLY A 61 21.80 22.23 -24.45
C GLY A 61 22.88 23.31 -24.68
N GLY A 62 23.24 24.06 -23.65
CA GLY A 62 24.27 25.10 -23.67
C GLY A 62 25.71 24.58 -23.64
N GLU A 63 26.63 25.46 -23.23
CA GLU A 63 28.03 25.11 -23.04
C GLU A 63 28.21 24.22 -21.81
N PHE A 64 29.15 23.29 -21.87
CA PHE A 64 29.54 22.49 -20.72
C PHE A 64 30.49 23.28 -19.82
N ILE A 65 30.06 23.51 -18.59
CA ILE A 65 30.81 24.27 -17.59
C ILE A 65 31.40 23.29 -16.57
N PRO A 66 32.70 23.39 -16.23
CA PRO A 66 33.31 22.54 -15.22
C PRO A 66 32.74 22.84 -13.83
N ILE A 67 32.41 21.78 -13.09
CA ILE A 67 31.95 21.85 -11.70
C ILE A 67 32.95 21.21 -10.72
N ALA A 68 33.84 20.35 -11.19
CA ALA A 68 34.92 19.74 -10.41
C ALA A 68 36.07 19.30 -11.31
N SER A 69 37.27 19.18 -10.76
CA SER A 69 38.45 18.61 -11.44
C SER A 69 39.47 18.06 -10.44
N ASN A 70 40.49 17.36 -10.91
CA ASN A 70 41.63 16.98 -10.06
C ASN A 70 42.57 18.13 -9.69
N ALA A 71 42.35 19.33 -10.25
CA ALA A 71 42.93 20.56 -9.70
C ALA A 71 42.08 21.16 -8.56
N VAL A 72 40.77 20.84 -8.50
CA VAL A 72 39.77 21.47 -7.62
C VAL A 72 38.63 20.49 -7.31
N GLU A 73 38.54 20.03 -6.06
CA GLU A 73 37.52 19.11 -5.49
C GLU A 73 37.72 17.59 -5.69
N LEU A 74 38.47 17.13 -6.69
CA LEU A 74 38.83 15.71 -6.81
C LEU A 74 40.23 15.45 -6.25
N GLU A 75 40.34 14.46 -5.37
CA GLU A 75 41.59 14.00 -4.78
C GLU A 75 42.40 13.21 -5.81
N ASP A 76 43.66 13.59 -5.96
CA ASP A 76 44.60 12.97 -6.89
C ASP A 76 46.04 13.06 -6.31
N PRO A 77 46.70 11.92 -6.03
CA PRO A 77 46.19 10.56 -6.18
C PRO A 77 45.21 10.19 -5.05
N ALA A 78 44.10 9.55 -5.41
CA ALA A 78 43.19 8.92 -4.47
C ALA A 78 43.84 7.66 -3.87
N THR A 79 43.71 7.46 -2.56
CA THR A 79 44.31 6.30 -1.88
C THR A 79 43.43 5.05 -1.86
N ASP A 80 42.13 5.22 -2.10
CA ASP A 80 41.11 4.19 -2.23
C ASP A 80 39.91 4.78 -3.01
N TRP A 81 38.92 3.96 -3.34
CA TRP A 81 37.64 4.42 -3.87
C TRP A 81 37.00 5.45 -2.95
N THR A 82 36.75 6.64 -3.49
CA THR A 82 36.25 7.79 -2.76
C THR A 82 34.89 8.21 -3.32
N ASN A 83 33.93 8.49 -2.45
CA ASN A 83 32.64 9.07 -2.83
C ASN A 83 32.73 10.60 -2.78
N VAL A 84 32.24 11.26 -3.83
CA VAL A 84 32.08 12.72 -3.87
C VAL A 84 30.66 13.10 -4.24
N THR A 85 30.32 14.32 -3.88
CA THR A 85 28.97 14.85 -4.00
C THR A 85 29.02 16.33 -4.36
N PHE A 86 28.28 16.74 -5.39
CA PHE A 86 28.26 18.11 -5.92
C PHE A 86 26.84 18.65 -6.01
N ASP A 87 26.65 19.89 -5.55
CA ASP A 87 25.37 20.58 -5.64
C ASP A 87 25.02 20.92 -7.09
N LEU A 88 23.85 20.46 -7.53
CA LEU A 88 23.27 20.78 -8.84
C LEU A 88 22.04 21.68 -8.71
N SER A 89 21.68 22.16 -7.51
CA SER A 89 20.55 23.07 -7.30
C SER A 89 20.61 24.36 -8.14
N PRO A 90 21.78 24.92 -8.52
CA PRO A 90 21.82 26.03 -9.49
C PRO A 90 21.23 25.71 -10.87
N TYR A 91 21.06 24.43 -11.18
CA TYR A 91 20.46 23.92 -12.41
C TYR A 91 19.00 23.46 -12.26
N ALA A 92 18.39 23.68 -11.09
CA ALA A 92 16.97 23.41 -10.88
C ALA A 92 16.11 24.12 -11.95
N GLY A 93 15.08 23.42 -12.46
CA GLY A 93 14.20 23.96 -13.50
C GLY A 93 14.75 23.89 -14.94
N GLN A 94 15.87 23.18 -15.17
CA GLN A 94 16.52 23.06 -16.49
C GLN A 94 16.66 21.60 -16.91
N GLU A 95 16.88 21.35 -18.19
CA GLU A 95 17.35 20.06 -18.69
C GLU A 95 18.88 20.03 -18.66
N ILE A 96 19.49 19.08 -17.96
CA ILE A 96 20.95 19.01 -17.85
C ILE A 96 21.56 17.76 -18.47
N GLN A 97 22.86 17.82 -18.78
CA GLN A 97 23.71 16.66 -19.03
C GLN A 97 24.98 16.77 -18.19
N VAL A 98 25.43 15.66 -17.62
CA VAL A 98 26.70 15.56 -16.89
C VAL A 98 27.72 14.87 -17.78
N SER A 99 28.93 15.42 -17.85
CA SER A 99 30.06 14.79 -18.54
C SER A 99 31.24 14.55 -17.61
N PHE A 100 31.92 13.44 -17.83
CA PHE A 100 33.23 13.16 -17.25
C PHE A 100 34.24 13.16 -18.41
N GLU A 101 35.28 13.97 -18.28
CA GLU A 101 36.30 14.19 -19.31
C GLU A 101 37.69 13.99 -18.71
N PHE A 102 38.53 13.25 -19.42
CA PHE A 102 39.94 13.07 -19.07
C PHE A 102 40.79 13.44 -20.28
N ALA A 103 41.83 14.24 -20.10
CA ALA A 103 42.78 14.64 -21.14
C ALA A 103 44.21 14.60 -20.58
N THR A 104 45.12 13.91 -21.25
CA THR A 104 46.53 13.81 -20.80
C THR A 104 47.31 15.11 -21.01
N GLU A 105 46.88 15.97 -21.95
CA GLU A 105 47.51 17.24 -22.39
C GLU A 105 48.92 17.11 -23.00
N ASP A 106 49.66 16.05 -22.68
CA ASP A 106 50.85 15.65 -23.37
C ASP A 106 50.99 14.12 -23.51
N ARG A 107 52.18 13.67 -23.94
CA ARG A 107 52.50 12.26 -24.22
C ARG A 107 53.44 11.64 -23.19
N ALA A 108 53.80 12.37 -22.14
CA ALA A 108 54.83 12.00 -21.19
C ALA A 108 54.16 11.62 -19.86
N PHE A 109 54.81 10.76 -19.08
CA PHE A 109 54.36 10.41 -17.73
C PHE A 109 52.94 9.85 -17.62
N ASN A 110 52.41 9.18 -18.66
CA ASN A 110 51.05 8.63 -18.64
C ASN A 110 50.93 7.20 -18.06
N ASN A 111 52.00 6.68 -17.43
CA ASN A 111 52.04 5.33 -16.85
C ASN A 111 51.51 5.31 -15.39
N PHE A 112 50.34 5.91 -15.17
CA PHE A 112 49.58 5.85 -13.91
C PHE A 112 48.24 5.16 -14.15
N GLU A 113 47.59 4.73 -13.07
CA GLU A 113 46.37 3.90 -13.16
C GLU A 113 45.24 4.60 -13.94
N GLY A 114 45.08 5.93 -13.80
CA GLY A 114 44.07 6.71 -14.50
C GLY A 114 42.81 6.92 -13.68
N TRP A 115 41.65 7.01 -14.35
CA TRP A 115 40.39 7.38 -13.70
C TRP A 115 39.33 6.29 -13.81
N TYR A 116 38.87 5.79 -12.67
CA TYR A 116 37.67 4.97 -12.55
C TYR A 116 36.53 5.78 -11.96
N ILE A 117 35.32 5.58 -12.48
CA ILE A 117 34.08 6.20 -12.00
C ILE A 117 33.00 5.13 -11.92
N ASP A 118 32.26 5.07 -10.81
CA ASP A 118 31.13 4.16 -10.63
C ASP A 118 30.03 4.76 -9.76
N ASP A 119 28.89 4.07 -9.67
CA ASP A 119 27.74 4.43 -8.83
C ASP A 119 27.23 5.87 -9.05
N VAL A 120 27.28 6.35 -10.29
CA VAL A 120 26.84 7.70 -10.66
C VAL A 120 25.34 7.85 -10.44
N THR A 121 24.96 8.76 -9.56
CA THR A 121 23.58 9.03 -9.18
C THR A 121 23.31 10.52 -9.21
N VAL A 122 22.20 10.92 -9.82
CA VAL A 122 21.63 12.26 -9.62
C VAL A 122 20.35 12.11 -8.80
N THR A 123 20.31 12.74 -7.64
CA THR A 123 19.11 12.83 -6.80
C THR A 123 18.57 14.25 -6.86
N ALA A 124 17.25 14.39 -6.84
CA ALA A 124 16.59 15.68 -6.87
C ALA A 124 15.29 15.63 -6.07
N SER A 125 14.91 16.78 -5.54
CA SER A 125 13.75 16.93 -4.67
C SER A 125 12.99 18.20 -5.01
N GLU A 126 11.68 18.10 -4.95
CA GLU A 126 10.77 19.25 -4.82
C GLU A 126 10.55 19.56 -3.33
N THR A 127 10.47 20.83 -2.99
CA THR A 127 9.94 21.30 -1.72
C THR A 127 8.44 21.42 -1.91
N ASN A 128 7.69 20.45 -1.40
CA ASN A 128 6.22 20.50 -1.43
C ASN A 128 5.69 21.68 -0.61
N LEU A 129 5.57 22.84 -1.26
CA LEU A 129 4.78 23.97 -0.80
C LEU A 129 3.36 23.71 -1.31
N TYR A 130 2.47 23.28 -0.41
CA TYR A 130 1.06 23.02 -0.71
C TYR A 130 0.49 24.04 -1.71
N HIS A 131 -0.10 23.57 -2.81
CA HIS A 131 -0.86 24.43 -3.70
C HIS A 131 -2.28 24.55 -3.13
N THR A 132 -2.62 25.72 -2.56
CA THR A 132 -3.99 25.96 -2.06
C THR A 132 -4.86 26.45 -3.20
N VAL A 133 -5.96 25.73 -3.47
CA VAL A 133 -7.02 26.17 -4.38
C VAL A 133 -8.19 26.63 -3.53
N GLU A 134 -8.41 27.95 -3.47
CA GLU A 134 -9.59 28.51 -2.81
C GLU A 134 -10.77 28.51 -3.79
N VAL A 135 -11.86 27.83 -3.43
CA VAL A 135 -13.08 27.72 -4.25
C VAL A 135 -14.25 28.33 -3.50
N GLY A 136 -14.98 29.24 -4.16
CA GLY A 136 -16.19 29.83 -3.61
C GLY A 136 -17.39 28.87 -3.62
N SER A 137 -18.42 29.17 -2.82
CA SER A 137 -19.67 28.39 -2.83
C SER A 137 -20.30 28.41 -4.22
N GLY A 138 -20.45 27.23 -4.82
CA GLY A 138 -21.05 27.04 -6.15
C GLY A 138 -20.11 27.28 -7.33
N GLU A 139 -18.80 27.44 -7.10
CA GLU A 139 -17.82 27.51 -8.16
C GLU A 139 -17.29 26.12 -8.53
N ASN A 140 -17.13 25.89 -9.83
CA ASN A 140 -16.42 24.76 -10.37
C ASN A 140 -15.04 25.24 -10.80
N VAL A 141 -13.98 24.56 -10.34
CA VAL A 141 -12.63 24.76 -10.85
C VAL A 141 -12.29 23.56 -11.71
N GLU A 142 -12.18 23.80 -13.00
CA GLU A 142 -11.78 22.82 -14.00
C GLU A 142 -10.30 23.04 -14.35
N ASP A 143 -9.65 22.06 -14.99
CA ASP A 143 -8.26 22.14 -15.48
C ASP A 143 -7.18 22.36 -14.41
N ILE A 144 -7.35 21.83 -13.19
CA ILE A 144 -6.27 21.86 -12.18
C ILE A 144 -5.20 20.83 -12.56
N ASN A 145 -3.97 21.31 -12.76
CA ASN A 145 -2.81 20.50 -13.06
C ASN A 145 -2.00 20.22 -11.78
N PHE A 146 -1.91 18.96 -11.37
CA PHE A 146 -1.12 18.49 -10.22
C PHE A 146 0.27 17.95 -10.61
N GLY A 147 0.75 18.23 -11.83
CA GLY A 147 2.07 17.78 -12.30
C GLY A 147 2.14 16.26 -12.49
N ASN A 148 3.21 15.63 -11.99
CA ASN A 148 3.42 14.18 -12.06
C ASN A 148 2.75 13.41 -10.90
N PHE A 149 2.05 14.12 -10.01
CA PHE A 149 1.13 13.47 -9.09
C PHE A 149 -0.12 13.10 -9.87
N SER A 150 -0.27 11.81 -10.13
CA SER A 150 -1.60 11.28 -10.40
C SER A 150 -2.39 11.50 -9.12
N LEU A 151 -3.47 12.28 -9.20
CA LEU A 151 -4.51 12.14 -8.22
C LEU A 151 -4.98 10.69 -8.38
N GLU A 152 -4.67 9.83 -7.41
CA GLU A 152 -5.56 8.69 -7.16
C GLU A 152 -6.87 9.32 -6.73
N VAL A 153 -7.67 9.75 -7.71
CA VAL A 153 -9.10 9.81 -7.52
C VAL A 153 -9.44 8.36 -7.23
N GLN A 154 -9.58 7.99 -5.96
CA GLN A 154 -10.50 6.91 -5.62
C GLN A 154 -11.80 7.37 -6.27
N SER A 155 -12.10 6.81 -7.44
CA SER A 155 -13.21 7.22 -8.31
C SER A 155 -14.56 7.06 -7.64
N GLU A 156 -14.57 6.49 -6.45
CA GLU A 156 -15.67 6.38 -5.55
C GLU A 156 -15.17 7.02 -4.25
N ILE A 157 -15.72 8.19 -3.90
CA ILE A 157 -15.74 8.57 -2.49
C ILE A 157 -16.63 7.50 -1.88
N GLU A 158 -16.03 6.41 -1.43
CA GLU A 158 -16.71 5.43 -0.60
C GLU A 158 -17.35 6.23 0.55
N PRO A 159 -18.66 6.10 0.76
CA PRO A 159 -19.33 6.86 1.81
C PRO A 159 -18.61 6.62 3.15
N PRO A 160 -18.55 7.62 4.03
CA PRO A 160 -18.02 7.43 5.36
C PRO A 160 -18.98 6.50 6.15
N LEU A 161 -18.77 5.20 6.02
CA LEU A 161 -19.60 4.18 6.65
C LEU A 161 -19.30 4.07 8.15
N THR A 162 -20.37 4.02 8.94
CA THR A 162 -20.33 3.58 10.33
C THR A 162 -20.60 2.08 10.37
N ILE A 163 -19.59 1.29 10.74
CA ILE A 163 -19.74 -0.15 10.97
C ILE A 163 -20.62 -0.37 12.20
N ILE A 164 -21.66 -1.20 12.05
CA ILE A 164 -22.60 -1.58 13.09
C ILE A 164 -22.25 -2.96 13.66
N GLU A 165 -21.86 -3.88 12.79
CA GLU A 165 -21.56 -5.28 13.10
C GLU A 165 -20.49 -5.78 12.09
N ASP A 166 -19.51 -6.58 12.53
CA ASP A 166 -18.32 -7.01 11.76
C ASP A 166 -17.79 -8.40 12.19
N ASP A 167 -18.54 -9.13 13.00
CA ASP A 167 -18.23 -10.48 13.44
C ASP A 167 -18.71 -11.49 12.38
N GLY A 168 -17.93 -11.67 11.31
CA GLY A 168 -18.33 -12.61 10.28
C GLY A 168 -17.61 -12.49 8.96
N THR A 169 -18.28 -12.93 7.90
CA THR A 169 -17.79 -12.90 6.51
C THR A 169 -18.10 -11.58 5.79
N ALA A 170 -19.01 -10.77 6.35
CA ALA A 170 -19.27 -9.40 5.91
C ALA A 170 -19.59 -8.52 7.13
N ALA A 171 -19.47 -7.21 6.95
CA ALA A 171 -19.83 -6.23 7.97
C ALA A 171 -21.10 -5.47 7.56
N PHE A 172 -22.01 -5.30 8.51
CA PHE A 172 -23.16 -4.43 8.35
C PHE A 172 -22.77 -2.99 8.71
N ALA A 173 -23.07 -2.04 7.84
CA ALA A 173 -22.74 -0.65 8.03
C ALA A 173 -23.89 0.30 7.65
N LYS A 174 -23.78 1.56 8.10
CA LYS A 174 -24.70 2.65 7.75
C LYS A 174 -23.94 3.86 7.23
N ASP A 175 -24.48 4.53 6.22
CA ASP A 175 -24.00 5.85 5.79
C ASP A 175 -24.54 6.97 6.70
N GLU A 176 -24.07 8.21 6.53
CA GLU A 176 -24.50 9.40 7.28
C GLU A 176 -26.02 9.64 7.19
N ASP A 177 -26.65 9.26 6.08
CA ASP A 177 -28.10 9.34 5.90
C ASP A 177 -28.89 8.18 6.56
N GLY A 178 -28.18 7.22 7.16
CA GLY A 178 -28.72 6.04 7.82
C GLY A 178 -29.11 4.90 6.89
N THR A 179 -28.81 4.99 5.58
CA THR A 179 -29.03 3.87 4.66
C THR A 179 -28.11 2.70 4.98
N TYR A 180 -28.59 1.49 4.74
CA TYR A 180 -27.84 0.27 5.02
C TYR A 180 -26.84 -0.08 3.91
N TRP A 181 -25.67 -0.54 4.35
CA TRP A 181 -24.55 -0.95 3.52
C TRP A 181 -24.01 -2.29 3.98
N ILE A 182 -23.48 -3.04 3.02
CA ILE A 182 -22.76 -4.30 3.20
C ILE A 182 -21.30 -4.03 2.86
N VAL A 183 -20.38 -4.44 3.72
CA VAL A 183 -18.95 -4.41 3.42
C VAL A 183 -18.44 -5.84 3.41
N ASN A 184 -17.92 -6.31 2.28
CA ASN A 184 -17.34 -7.65 2.20
C ASN A 184 -16.00 -7.67 2.96
N ASN A 185 -15.84 -8.57 3.93
CA ASN A 185 -14.64 -8.55 4.77
C ASN A 185 -13.37 -9.01 4.07
N ASP A 186 -13.50 -9.80 3.00
CA ASP A 186 -12.37 -10.27 2.20
C ASP A 186 -12.00 -9.29 1.09
N THR A 187 -12.97 -8.88 0.27
CA THR A 187 -12.73 -8.03 -0.91
C THR A 187 -12.69 -6.54 -0.59
N LYS A 188 -13.23 -6.14 0.56
CA LYS A 188 -13.47 -4.75 0.97
C LYS A 188 -14.46 -3.98 0.09
N GLU A 189 -15.20 -4.68 -0.77
CA GLU A 189 -16.26 -4.10 -1.59
C GLU A 189 -17.40 -3.56 -0.71
N GLN A 190 -17.83 -2.33 -0.98
CA GLN A 190 -18.95 -1.69 -0.29
C GLN A 190 -20.19 -1.67 -1.20
N LEU A 191 -21.30 -2.21 -0.71
CA LEU A 191 -22.53 -2.36 -1.48
C LEU A 191 -23.70 -1.76 -0.72
N GLN A 192 -24.39 -0.79 -1.33
CA GLN A 192 -25.62 -0.27 -0.75
C GLN A 192 -26.75 -1.29 -0.90
N LEU A 193 -27.38 -1.65 0.22
CA LEU A 193 -28.49 -2.59 0.20
C LEU A 193 -29.72 -1.95 -0.47
N GLN A 194 -30.26 -2.63 -1.49
CA GLN A 194 -31.37 -2.11 -2.26
C GLN A 194 -32.29 -3.20 -2.82
N ASN A 195 -33.52 -2.82 -3.17
CA ASN A 195 -34.39 -3.69 -3.96
C ASN A 195 -34.14 -3.55 -5.47
N ASN A 196 -34.82 -4.36 -6.29
CA ASN A 196 -34.69 -4.32 -7.75
C ASN A 196 -35.13 -3.01 -8.45
N ARG A 197 -35.65 -2.02 -7.70
CA ARG A 197 -35.97 -0.67 -8.18
C ARG A 197 -34.99 0.38 -7.68
N GLY A 198 -33.95 -0.01 -6.96
CA GLY A 198 -32.98 0.90 -6.33
C GLY A 198 -33.53 1.62 -5.10
N THR A 199 -34.57 1.10 -4.44
CA THR A 199 -35.00 1.63 -3.15
C THR A 199 -34.09 1.09 -2.05
N THR A 200 -33.55 1.98 -1.24
CA THR A 200 -32.67 1.69 -0.10
C THR A 200 -33.47 1.61 1.21
N TYR A 201 -32.83 1.10 2.27
CA TYR A 201 -33.46 0.80 3.55
C TYR A 201 -32.71 1.46 4.72
N THR A 202 -33.46 1.84 5.75
CA THR A 202 -32.98 2.48 6.97
C THR A 202 -34.00 2.26 8.09
N ASP A 203 -33.54 2.19 9.34
CA ASP A 203 -34.39 2.07 10.55
C ASP A 203 -35.37 3.25 10.64
N ILE A 204 -34.97 4.42 10.13
CA ILE A 204 -35.75 5.66 10.20
C ILE A 204 -37.10 5.53 9.49
N THR A 205 -37.17 4.70 8.44
CA THR A 205 -38.35 4.59 7.59
C THR A 205 -39.34 3.53 8.04
N ASN A 206 -38.94 2.64 8.96
CA ASN A 206 -39.82 1.60 9.48
C ASN A 206 -39.51 1.28 10.94
N ALA A 207 -40.43 1.64 11.83
CA ALA A 207 -40.24 1.41 13.25
C ALA A 207 -40.36 -0.06 13.68
N ASN A 208 -40.73 -1.01 12.79
CA ASN A 208 -41.00 -2.39 13.20
C ASN A 208 -39.84 -3.35 12.94
N TRP A 209 -38.69 -2.86 12.51
CA TRP A 209 -37.47 -3.66 12.42
C TRP A 209 -36.25 -2.78 12.19
N ASP A 210 -35.11 -3.28 12.64
CA ASP A 210 -33.81 -2.70 12.43
C ASP A 210 -32.89 -3.73 11.73
N GLY A 211 -31.96 -3.25 10.93
CA GLY A 211 -30.87 -4.10 10.43
C GLY A 211 -29.89 -4.41 11.55
N VAL A 212 -29.38 -5.64 11.62
CA VAL A 212 -28.47 -6.05 12.72
C VAL A 212 -27.17 -6.69 12.26
N ALA A 213 -27.17 -7.53 11.22
CA ALA A 213 -25.97 -8.25 10.77
C ALA A 213 -26.08 -8.67 9.29
N VAL A 214 -24.96 -9.05 8.68
CA VAL A 214 -24.91 -9.54 7.28
C VAL A 214 -23.82 -10.57 7.10
N GLU A 215 -24.11 -11.63 6.35
CA GLU A 215 -23.17 -12.70 6.03
C GLU A 215 -23.13 -12.96 4.51
N VAL A 216 -21.99 -13.43 4.01
CA VAL A 216 -21.82 -13.88 2.63
C VAL A 216 -22.54 -15.23 2.46
N ASP A 217 -23.37 -15.33 1.42
CA ASP A 217 -24.06 -16.56 1.04
C ASP A 217 -23.12 -17.53 0.30
N GLU A 218 -23.41 -18.83 0.35
CA GLU A 218 -22.60 -19.87 -0.32
C GLU A 218 -22.52 -19.68 -1.84
N GLU A 219 -23.49 -18.96 -2.43
CA GLU A 219 -23.56 -18.64 -3.87
C GLU A 219 -22.89 -17.30 -4.24
N GLY A 220 -22.28 -16.60 -3.28
CA GLY A 220 -21.56 -15.33 -3.50
C GLY A 220 -22.42 -14.07 -3.40
N GLY A 221 -23.70 -14.20 -3.05
CA GLY A 221 -24.54 -13.08 -2.61
C GLY A 221 -24.37 -12.80 -1.11
N TYR A 222 -25.36 -12.12 -0.53
CA TYR A 222 -25.37 -11.84 0.91
C TYR A 222 -26.72 -12.14 1.54
N ARG A 223 -26.71 -12.57 2.79
CA ARG A 223 -27.87 -12.74 3.65
C ARG A 223 -27.84 -11.65 4.70
N PHE A 224 -28.88 -10.83 4.74
CA PHE A 224 -28.96 -9.64 5.60
C PHE A 224 -30.04 -9.83 6.64
N LEU A 225 -29.66 -9.78 7.92
CA LEU A 225 -30.52 -10.05 9.06
C LEU A 225 -31.19 -8.78 9.57
N LEU A 226 -32.50 -8.88 9.76
CA LEU A 226 -33.33 -7.87 10.41
C LEU A 226 -33.84 -8.44 11.73
N ASP A 227 -33.71 -7.64 12.78
CA ASP A 227 -34.35 -7.89 14.06
C ASP A 227 -35.68 -7.14 14.13
N GLY A 228 -36.69 -7.81 14.64
CA GLY A 228 -38.05 -7.32 14.70
C GLY A 228 -38.25 -6.37 15.87
N GLU A 229 -38.81 -5.20 15.58
CA GLU A 229 -39.09 -4.17 16.57
C GLU A 229 -40.59 -3.97 16.78
N ASN A 230 -40.96 -3.38 17.91
CA ASN A 230 -42.35 -3.06 18.25
C ASN A 230 -43.32 -4.24 18.12
N ASN A 231 -44.12 -4.30 17.05
CA ASN A 231 -45.08 -5.39 16.85
C ASN A 231 -44.45 -6.65 16.26
N ARG A 232 -43.14 -6.63 16.02
CA ARG A 232 -42.30 -7.74 15.56
C ARG A 232 -41.26 -8.18 16.61
N GLU A 233 -41.33 -7.65 17.83
CA GLU A 233 -40.41 -8.00 18.91
C GLU A 233 -40.35 -9.53 19.11
N GLY A 234 -39.13 -10.09 19.10
CA GLY A 234 -38.86 -11.53 19.16
C GLY A 234 -39.12 -12.29 17.85
N GLU A 235 -39.23 -11.58 16.73
CA GLU A 235 -39.24 -12.16 15.38
C GLU A 235 -38.02 -11.67 14.58
N ALA A 236 -37.47 -12.49 13.71
CA ALA A 236 -36.38 -12.09 12.81
C ALA A 236 -36.74 -12.34 11.35
N TYR A 237 -36.04 -11.65 10.45
CA TYR A 237 -36.28 -11.74 9.02
C TYR A 237 -34.96 -11.66 8.25
N VAL A 238 -34.78 -12.49 7.22
CA VAL A 238 -33.58 -12.46 6.38
C VAL A 238 -33.95 -12.08 4.95
N TRP A 239 -33.22 -11.09 4.42
CA TRP A 239 -33.17 -10.83 2.98
C TRP A 239 -31.98 -11.54 2.35
N SER A 240 -32.22 -12.20 1.22
CA SER A 240 -31.13 -12.69 0.36
C SER A 240 -30.92 -11.72 -0.79
N THR A 241 -29.66 -11.50 -1.14
CA THR A 241 -29.24 -10.58 -2.19
C THR A 241 -28.38 -11.31 -3.23
N ASN A 242 -28.17 -10.67 -4.38
CA ASN A 242 -27.09 -11.06 -5.28
C ASN A 242 -25.73 -10.48 -4.82
N ASP A 243 -24.68 -10.75 -5.59
CA ASP A 243 -23.32 -10.25 -5.41
C ASP A 243 -23.18 -8.71 -5.50
N GLN A 244 -24.27 -7.97 -5.75
CA GLN A 244 -24.31 -6.52 -5.87
C GLN A 244 -25.25 -5.87 -4.84
N GLY A 245 -25.62 -6.59 -3.78
CA GLY A 245 -26.48 -6.07 -2.70
C GLY A 245 -27.95 -5.84 -3.09
N VAL A 246 -28.40 -6.41 -4.22
CA VAL A 246 -29.79 -6.31 -4.68
C VAL A 246 -30.62 -7.47 -4.13
N ILE A 247 -31.61 -7.16 -3.29
CA ILE A 247 -32.53 -8.12 -2.68
C ILE A 247 -33.30 -8.88 -3.75
N ASN A 248 -33.24 -10.21 -3.71
CA ASN A 248 -33.86 -11.12 -4.66
C ASN A 248 -34.75 -12.20 -4.00
N ASP A 249 -34.61 -12.46 -2.70
CA ASP A 249 -35.45 -13.39 -1.95
C ASP A 249 -35.59 -13.00 -0.47
N ASN A 250 -36.46 -13.70 0.25
CA ASN A 250 -36.69 -13.48 1.68
C ASN A 250 -37.20 -14.72 2.43
N SER A 251 -36.86 -14.81 3.72
CA SER A 251 -37.28 -15.92 4.60
C SER A 251 -38.74 -15.84 5.08
N GLY A 252 -39.33 -14.64 5.10
CA GLY A 252 -40.49 -14.39 5.96
C GLY A 252 -40.08 -14.16 7.42
N TRP A 253 -41.03 -13.73 8.26
CA TRP A 253 -40.80 -13.54 9.70
C TRP A 253 -40.72 -14.90 10.40
N LEU A 254 -39.63 -15.13 11.11
CA LEU A 254 -39.33 -16.33 11.89
C LEU A 254 -39.39 -15.99 13.38
N SER A 255 -39.72 -16.96 14.23
CA SER A 255 -39.86 -16.74 15.68
C SER A 255 -39.61 -18.03 16.47
N GLY A 256 -39.34 -17.90 17.76
CA GLY A 256 -39.11 -19.04 18.65
C GLY A 256 -37.95 -19.92 18.15
N ASN A 257 -38.14 -21.24 18.09
CA ASN A 257 -37.07 -22.17 17.72
C ASN A 257 -36.54 -21.99 16.28
N ASP A 258 -37.27 -21.30 15.42
CA ASP A 258 -36.82 -21.01 14.04
C ASP A 258 -35.75 -19.91 14.01
N LEU A 259 -35.50 -19.20 15.13
CA LEU A 259 -34.42 -18.22 15.26
C LEU A 259 -33.05 -18.87 15.48
N LEU A 260 -33.00 -20.02 16.14
CA LEU A 260 -31.75 -20.67 16.57
C LEU A 260 -30.73 -20.91 15.43
N PRO A 261 -31.14 -21.30 14.21
CA PRO A 261 -30.20 -21.38 13.09
C PRO A 261 -29.64 -20.03 12.66
N LEU A 262 -30.44 -18.95 12.72
CA LEU A 262 -30.00 -17.60 12.38
C LEU A 262 -29.04 -17.05 13.43
N GLU A 263 -29.29 -17.28 14.71
CA GLU A 263 -28.38 -16.86 15.77
C GLU A 263 -26.99 -17.48 15.57
N SER A 264 -26.94 -18.76 15.20
CA SER A 264 -25.67 -19.44 14.90
C SER A 264 -25.01 -18.94 13.60
N GLU A 265 -25.82 -18.58 12.59
CA GLU A 265 -25.35 -18.09 11.29
C GLU A 265 -24.72 -16.69 11.43
N PHE A 266 -25.41 -15.78 12.12
CA PHE A 266 -25.05 -14.37 12.23
C PHE A 266 -24.32 -14.00 13.53
N ASN A 267 -24.14 -14.95 14.44
CA ASN A 267 -23.54 -14.71 15.75
C ASN A 267 -24.26 -13.60 16.58
N VAL A 268 -25.60 -13.53 16.46
CA VAL A 268 -26.47 -12.59 17.18
C VAL A 268 -27.43 -13.37 18.08
N ASP A 269 -27.59 -12.96 19.34
CA ASP A 269 -28.65 -13.46 20.23
C ASP A 269 -29.96 -12.73 19.89
N LEU A 270 -30.85 -13.39 19.15
CA LEU A 270 -32.13 -12.83 18.68
C LEU A 270 -33.28 -13.13 19.65
N SER A 271 -33.09 -14.11 20.53
CA SER A 271 -34.09 -14.54 21.49
C SER A 271 -33.98 -13.82 22.84
N ASP A 272 -32.93 -13.02 23.03
CA ASP A 272 -32.61 -12.28 24.27
C ASP A 272 -32.51 -13.21 25.50
N ASP A 273 -32.14 -14.47 25.28
CA ASP A 273 -31.99 -15.46 26.36
C ASP A 273 -30.56 -15.54 26.92
N GLY A 274 -29.63 -14.83 26.30
CA GLY A 274 -28.21 -14.78 26.64
C GLY A 274 -27.38 -15.89 26.02
N GLU A 275 -27.95 -16.71 25.13
CA GLU A 275 -27.28 -17.77 24.38
C GLU A 275 -27.38 -17.51 22.87
N ILE A 276 -26.35 -17.92 22.12
CA ILE A 276 -26.36 -17.86 20.65
C ILE A 276 -26.64 -19.27 20.12
N GLY A 277 -27.79 -19.45 19.48
CA GLY A 277 -28.19 -20.72 18.88
C GLY A 277 -28.60 -21.77 19.90
N PHE A 278 -28.44 -23.06 19.54
CA PHE A 278 -28.77 -24.12 20.48
C PHE A 278 -27.76 -24.19 21.62
N SER A 279 -28.24 -24.12 22.87
CA SER A 279 -27.47 -24.57 24.04
C SER A 279 -26.87 -25.96 23.77
N GLN A 280 -25.55 -26.04 23.62
CA GLN A 280 -24.79 -27.31 23.50
C GLN A 280 -24.72 -28.04 24.84
N ASN A 281 -25.80 -28.05 25.61
CA ASN A 281 -25.91 -28.79 26.86
C ASN A 281 -27.10 -29.73 26.77
N ILE A 282 -26.86 -30.97 26.29
CA ILE A 282 -27.38 -32.25 26.81
C ILE A 282 -26.84 -33.40 25.91
N GLU A 283 -26.13 -34.35 26.54
CA GLU A 283 -25.70 -35.70 26.05
C GLU A 283 -24.21 -36.05 25.78
N GLU A 284 -23.19 -35.32 26.27
CA GLU A 284 -21.83 -35.92 26.36
C GLU A 284 -21.40 -36.37 27.76
N ASP A 285 -22.10 -35.99 28.84
CA ASP A 285 -21.64 -36.24 30.22
C ASP A 285 -22.35 -37.39 30.98
N GLU A 286 -23.21 -38.18 30.33
CA GLU A 286 -23.85 -39.38 30.92
C GLU A 286 -23.31 -40.72 30.37
N LEU A 287 -22.35 -40.72 29.43
CA LEU A 287 -21.76 -41.96 28.86
C LEU A 287 -20.39 -42.36 29.44
N LEU A 288 -19.84 -41.60 30.39
CA LEU A 288 -18.54 -41.91 31.03
C LEU A 288 -18.63 -42.28 32.52
N ARG A 289 -19.84 -42.51 33.05
CA ARG A 289 -20.04 -42.84 34.47
C ARG A 289 -20.88 -44.08 34.74
N VAL A 290 -20.72 -45.14 33.94
CA VAL A 290 -21.26 -46.46 34.30
C VAL A 290 -20.38 -47.63 33.84
N ASP A 291 -19.06 -47.59 34.05
CA ASP A 291 -18.30 -48.85 34.11
C ASP A 291 -16.99 -48.76 34.91
N GLU A 292 -17.06 -48.37 36.18
CA GLU A 292 -16.11 -48.92 37.16
C GLU A 292 -16.81 -49.09 38.50
N THR A 293 -16.80 -50.34 39.00
CA THR A 293 -17.28 -50.83 40.31
C THR A 293 -18.73 -51.31 40.41
N LEU A 294 -18.96 -52.61 40.11
CA LEU A 294 -19.14 -53.64 41.15
C LEU A 294 -19.51 -55.01 40.54
N VAL A 295 -18.52 -55.91 40.39
CA VAL A 295 -18.75 -57.35 40.57
C VAL A 295 -17.99 -57.79 41.82
N SER A 296 -18.51 -57.43 42.99
CA SER A 296 -18.26 -58.19 44.20
C SER A 296 -19.21 -59.40 44.20
N LEU A 297 -18.71 -60.54 43.74
CA LEU A 297 -19.37 -61.83 43.97
C LEU A 297 -19.29 -62.17 45.46
N GLY A 298 -20.43 -62.03 46.14
CA GLY A 298 -20.62 -62.47 47.52
C GLY A 298 -22.07 -62.84 47.76
N ARG A 299 -22.49 -64.02 47.27
CA ARG A 299 -23.78 -64.62 47.64
C ARG A 299 -23.74 -64.98 49.13
N GLY A 300 -24.67 -64.40 49.89
CA GLY A 300 -24.91 -64.70 51.29
C GLY A 300 -25.50 -66.08 51.52
N ASP A 301 -25.09 -66.62 52.67
CA ASP A 301 -25.84 -67.44 53.62
C ASP A 301 -26.27 -68.88 53.25
N GLY A 302 -25.53 -69.83 53.82
CA GLY A 302 -26.03 -70.48 55.04
C GLY A 302 -26.87 -71.78 54.90
N ILE A 303 -26.18 -72.90 55.11
CA ILE A 303 -26.59 -74.12 55.85
C ILE A 303 -27.72 -74.98 55.27
N LEU A 304 -27.43 -76.28 55.03
CA LEU A 304 -28.19 -77.45 55.53
C LEU A 304 -27.48 -78.77 55.13
N PHE A 305 -27.15 -79.56 56.16
CA PHE A 305 -26.67 -80.96 56.25
C PHE A 305 -25.37 -81.38 55.55
#